data_AF-A0A0C2GF34-F1
#
_entry.id   AF-A0A0C2GF34-F1
#
_cell.length_a   1.000
_cell.length_b   1.000
_cell.length_c   1.000
_cell.angle_alpha   90.00
_cell.angle_beta   90.00
_cell.angle_gamma   90.00
#
_symmetry.space_group_name_H-M   'P 1'
#
loop_
_entity.id
_entity.type
_entity.pdbx_description
1 polymer ?
#
loop_
_entity_poly.entity_id
_entity_poly.type
_entity_poly.pdbx_seq_one_letter_code
_entity_poly.pdbx_strand_id
1 'polypeptide(L)'
;MNDGVNKINTEIQNQLPGPAATYESNDPVVDREQAVCYPTEFLNSLETPGMPPHRLVLKVGSPIMLLRNMDQQKLCNGTRPCVKNLMPNVIEATILTGKARGEDVFIPRIPMTLTCPLI
;
A
#
# COMPACT_ATOMS: atom_id res chain seq x y z
N MET A 1 13.83 1.36 -11.42
CA MET A 1 14.06 1.58 -9.99
C MET A 1 13.95 3.06 -9.68
N ASN A 2 13.16 3.46 -8.69
CA ASN A 2 13.05 4.85 -8.24
C ASN A 2 13.78 5.04 -6.91
N ASP A 3 15.01 4.52 -6.79
CA ASP A 3 15.76 4.45 -5.52
C ASP A 3 15.99 5.82 -4.87
N GLY A 4 16.23 6.84 -5.67
CA GLY A 4 16.37 8.22 -5.17
C GLY A 4 15.09 8.72 -4.49
N VAL A 5 13.92 8.38 -5.04
CA VAL A 5 12.61 8.75 -4.48
C VAL A 5 12.34 7.96 -3.19
N ASN A 6 12.67 6.67 -3.17
CA ASN A 6 12.51 5.82 -2.00
C ASN A 6 13.35 6.32 -0.81
N LYS A 7 14.59 6.77 -1.07
CA LYS A 7 15.45 7.35 -0.05
C LYS A 7 14.84 8.62 0.56
N ILE A 8 14.38 9.55 -0.29
CA ILE A 8 13.73 10.79 0.17
C ILE A 8 12.47 10.48 0.97
N ASN A 9 11.63 9.58 0.49
CA ASN A 9 10.41 9.17 1.19
C ASN A 9 10.73 8.60 2.58
N THR A 10 11.76 7.77 2.67
CA THR A 10 12.22 7.17 3.93
C THR A 10 12.76 8.24 4.89
N GLU A 11 13.55 9.20 4.40
CA GLU A 11 14.08 10.29 5.22
C GLU A 11 12.98 11.18 5.78
N ILE A 12 11.99 11.57 4.96
CA ILE A 12 10.83 12.36 5.40
C ILE A 12 10.02 11.59 6.44
N GLN A 13 9.81 10.29 6.23
CA GLN A 13 9.06 9.46 7.14
C GLN A 13 9.77 9.26 8.48
N ASN A 14 11.11 9.19 8.48
CA ASN A 14 11.88 9.08 9.71
C ASN A 14 11.78 10.33 10.59
N GLN A 15 11.56 11.51 9.99
CA GLN A 15 11.35 12.76 10.72
C GLN A 15 9.97 12.86 11.39
N LEU A 16 8.99 12.06 10.97
CA LEU A 16 7.67 12.06 11.61
C LEU A 16 7.74 11.47 13.03
N PRO A 17 7.12 12.11 14.03
CA PRO A 17 7.05 11.60 15.38
C PRO A 17 6.13 10.37 15.44
N GLY A 18 6.32 9.55 16.48
CA GLY A 18 5.47 8.40 16.76
C GLY A 18 5.98 7.07 16.19
N PRO A 19 5.35 5.96 16.59
CA PRO A 19 5.77 4.62 16.22
C PRO A 19 5.48 4.34 14.74
N ALA A 20 6.36 3.56 14.12
CA ALA A 20 6.12 3.02 12.79
C ALA A 20 5.31 1.72 12.89
N ALA A 21 4.31 1.57 12.04
CA ALA A 21 3.61 0.31 11.81
C ALA A 21 4.11 -0.32 10.51
N THR A 22 4.30 -1.64 10.52
CA THR A 22 4.69 -2.40 9.33
C THR A 22 3.51 -3.24 8.87
N TYR A 23 3.15 -3.13 7.59
CA TYR A 23 2.17 -3.96 6.92
C TYR A 23 2.89 -4.82 5.90
N GLU A 24 2.82 -6.14 6.08
CA GLU A 24 3.41 -7.11 5.16
C GLU A 24 2.32 -7.66 4.25
N SER A 25 2.61 -7.84 2.96
CA SER A 25 1.72 -8.62 2.10
C SER A 25 1.73 -10.07 2.60
N ASN A 26 0.54 -10.59 2.84
CA ASN A 26 0.33 -12.00 3.13
C ASN A 26 -0.18 -12.50 1.80
N ASP A 27 0.72 -13.06 1.01
CA ASP A 27 0.39 -13.72 -0.24
C ASP A 27 0.29 -15.22 0.08
N PRO A 28 -0.81 -15.71 0.68
CA PRO A 28 -0.98 -17.14 0.80
C PRO A 28 -1.05 -17.67 -0.63
N VAL A 29 -0.14 -18.57 -0.98
CA VAL A 29 -0.25 -19.29 -2.24
C VAL A 29 -1.46 -20.20 -2.12
N VAL A 30 -2.58 -19.76 -2.68
CA VAL A 30 -3.88 -20.44 -2.56
C VAL A 30 -3.87 -21.79 -3.29
N ASP A 31 -2.88 -22.02 -4.16
CA ASP A 31 -2.82 -23.19 -5.02
C ASP A 31 -1.49 -23.93 -4.86
N ARG A 32 -1.53 -25.16 -4.32
CA ARG A 32 -0.33 -25.99 -4.10
C ARG A 32 0.41 -26.31 -5.41
N GLU A 33 -0.27 -26.19 -6.55
CA GLU A 33 0.31 -26.41 -7.87
C GLU A 33 1.04 -25.16 -8.39
N GLN A 34 0.59 -23.95 -8.03
CA GLN A 34 1.28 -22.68 -8.34
C GLN A 34 2.42 -22.35 -7.37
N ALA A 35 2.40 -22.93 -6.16
CA ALA A 35 3.51 -22.85 -5.20
C ALA A 35 4.82 -23.43 -5.75
N VAL A 36 4.73 -24.29 -6.76
CA VAL A 36 5.89 -24.86 -7.48
C VAL A 36 6.44 -23.88 -8.51
N CYS A 37 5.64 -22.93 -9.01
CA CYS A 37 6.02 -22.05 -10.12
C CYS A 37 6.78 -20.81 -9.66
N TYR A 38 6.51 -20.30 -8.45
CA TYR A 38 7.22 -19.13 -7.90
C TYR A 38 7.40 -19.25 -6.39
N PRO A 39 8.65 -19.32 -5.88
CA PRO A 39 8.88 -19.31 -4.44
C PRO A 39 8.41 -17.97 -3.84
N THR A 40 7.94 -18.01 -2.60
CA THR A 40 7.46 -16.81 -1.87
C THR A 40 8.51 -15.70 -1.83
N GLU A 41 9.79 -16.08 -1.75
CA GLU A 41 10.93 -15.16 -1.81
C GLU A 41 11.01 -14.40 -3.15
N PHE A 42 10.70 -15.06 -4.26
CA PHE A 42 10.62 -14.42 -5.58
C PHE A 42 9.45 -13.46 -5.63
N LEU A 43 8.26 -13.84 -5.15
CA LEU A 43 7.09 -12.96 -5.10
C LEU A 43 7.32 -11.73 -4.20
N ASN A 44 7.97 -11.91 -3.06
CA ASN A 44 8.32 -10.82 -2.15
C ASN A 44 9.39 -9.87 -2.74
N SER A 45 10.15 -10.33 -3.74
CA SER A 45 11.14 -9.54 -4.48
C SER A 45 10.56 -8.78 -5.69
N LEU A 46 9.31 -9.07 -6.07
CA LEU A 46 8.66 -8.43 -7.22
C LEU A 46 8.28 -6.98 -6.90
N GLU A 47 9.17 -6.04 -7.21
CA GLU A 47 8.84 -4.62 -7.30
C GLU A 47 8.15 -4.33 -8.65
N THR A 48 6.88 -4.72 -8.77
CA THR A 48 6.11 -4.43 -9.99
C THR A 48 5.61 -2.97 -10.01
N PRO A 49 5.69 -2.28 -11.15
CA PRO A 49 5.12 -0.94 -11.29
C PRO A 49 3.62 -0.96 -10.96
N GLY A 50 3.18 -0.12 -10.01
CA GLY A 50 1.78 -0.03 -9.61
C GLY A 50 1.36 -0.97 -8.46
N MET A 51 2.29 -1.75 -7.89
CA MET A 51 2.06 -2.44 -6.61
C MET A 51 2.80 -1.76 -5.45
N PRO A 52 2.19 -1.73 -4.25
CA PRO A 52 2.92 -1.34 -3.05
C PRO A 52 4.02 -2.37 -2.74
N PRO A 53 5.10 -1.97 -2.06
CA PRO A 53 6.14 -2.90 -1.65
C PRO A 53 5.58 -3.99 -0.73
N HIS A 54 6.18 -5.19 -0.79
CA HIS A 54 5.84 -6.33 0.09
C HIS A 54 5.79 -5.90 1.57
N ARG A 55 6.76 -5.07 1.98
CA ARG A 55 6.83 -4.48 3.30
C ARG A 55 6.54 -2.98 3.21
N LEU A 56 5.37 -2.59 3.69
CA LEU A 56 4.94 -1.20 3.76
C LEU A 56 5.06 -0.68 5.20
N VAL A 57 6.00 0.23 5.43
CA VAL A 57 6.17 0.90 6.72
C VAL A 57 5.43 2.24 6.68
N LEU A 58 4.60 2.53 7.68
CA LEU A 58 3.80 3.76 7.78
C LEU A 58 3.91 4.39 9.18
N LYS A 59 3.73 5.71 9.26
CA LYS A 59 3.59 6.45 10.51
C LYS A 59 2.36 7.35 10.44
N VAL A 60 1.79 7.68 11.60
CA VAL A 60 0.77 8.74 11.69
C VAL A 60 1.37 10.05 11.17
N GLY A 61 0.60 10.78 10.38
CA GLY A 61 1.05 12.00 9.69
C GLY A 61 1.78 11.77 8.37
N SER A 62 2.01 10.52 7.96
CA SER A 62 2.62 10.23 6.65
C SER A 62 1.63 10.51 5.51
N PRO A 63 1.99 11.33 4.50
CA PRO A 63 1.23 11.39 3.26
C PRO A 63 1.45 10.10 2.47
N ILE A 64 0.37 9.48 2.01
CA ILE A 64 0.39 8.29 1.16
C ILE A 64 -0.29 8.57 -0.17
N MET A 65 -0.15 7.66 -1.13
CA MET A 65 -0.82 7.73 -2.43
C MET A 65 -1.51 6.40 -2.70
N LEU A 66 -2.77 6.45 -3.12
CA LEU A 66 -3.48 5.25 -3.57
C LEU A 66 -2.97 4.84 -4.94
N LEU A 67 -2.67 3.55 -5.10
CA LEU A 67 -2.24 2.94 -6.37
C LEU A 67 -3.37 2.26 -7.14
N ARG A 68 -4.54 2.07 -6.50
CA ARG A 68 -5.72 1.41 -7.08
C ARG A 68 -6.97 2.19 -6.78
N ASN A 69 -7.95 2.05 -7.66
CA ASN A 69 -9.29 2.59 -7.45
C ASN A 69 -10.03 1.72 -6.43
N MET A 70 -10.50 2.33 -5.34
CA MET A 70 -11.36 1.72 -4.32
C MET A 70 -12.78 2.27 -4.41
N ASP A 71 -12.89 3.57 -4.66
CA ASP A 71 -14.15 4.29 -4.82
C ASP A 71 -14.00 5.25 -6.01
N GLN A 72 -14.84 5.11 -7.03
CA GLN A 72 -14.74 5.89 -8.27
C GLN A 72 -14.97 7.40 -8.08
N GLN A 73 -15.57 7.81 -6.96
CA GLN A 73 -15.89 9.21 -6.69
C GLN A 73 -14.79 9.90 -5.85
N LYS A 74 -14.15 9.18 -4.92
CA LYS A 74 -13.25 9.80 -3.92
C LYS A 74 -11.89 9.12 -3.77
N LEU A 75 -11.81 7.81 -3.92
CA LEU A 75 -10.60 7.01 -3.66
C LEU A 75 -10.13 6.33 -4.94
N CYS A 76 -9.65 7.14 -5.87
CA CYS A 76 -9.05 6.69 -7.11
C CYS A 76 -7.52 6.66 -7.01
N ASN A 77 -6.90 6.02 -8.01
CA ASN A 77 -5.46 6.03 -8.18
C ASN A 77 -4.95 7.48 -8.24
N GLY A 78 -3.91 7.78 -7.47
CA GLY A 78 -3.33 9.11 -7.33
C GLY A 78 -3.95 9.97 -6.23
N THR A 79 -5.05 9.57 -5.59
CA THR A 79 -5.56 10.27 -4.39
C THR A 79 -4.49 10.25 -3.30
N ARG A 80 -4.24 11.40 -2.67
CA ARG A 80 -3.21 11.59 -1.65
C ARG A 80 -3.83 11.88 -0.28
N PRO A 81 -4.06 10.87 0.56
CA PRO A 81 -4.48 11.09 1.93
C PRO A 81 -3.28 11.12 2.90
N CYS A 82 -3.51 11.67 4.09
CA CYS A 82 -2.55 11.68 5.20
C CYS A 82 -3.01 10.70 6.28
N VAL A 83 -2.10 9.83 6.73
CA VAL A 83 -2.41 8.83 7.75
C VAL A 83 -2.81 9.51 9.06
N LYS A 84 -4.00 9.18 9.55
CA LYS A 84 -4.54 9.66 10.82
C LYS A 84 -4.43 8.59 11.91
N ASN A 85 -4.69 7.33 11.57
CA ASN A 85 -4.55 6.20 12.48
C ASN A 85 -4.15 4.90 11.75
N LEU A 86 -3.44 4.03 12.44
CA LEU A 86 -2.91 2.77 11.91
C LEU A 86 -3.44 1.60 12.75
N MET A 87 -4.36 0.82 12.17
CA MET A 87 -4.94 -0.36 12.79
C MET A 87 -4.50 -1.62 12.02
N PRO A 88 -4.55 -2.82 12.62
CA PRO A 88 -3.98 -4.03 12.02
C PRO A 88 -4.44 -4.34 10.58
N ASN A 89 -5.69 -4.03 10.22
CA ASN A 89 -6.26 -4.32 8.90
C ASN A 89 -6.86 -3.10 8.19
N VAL A 90 -6.79 -1.92 8.79
CA VAL A 90 -7.43 -0.69 8.29
C VAL A 90 -6.52 0.50 8.58
N ILE A 91 -6.31 1.32 7.55
CA ILE A 91 -5.64 2.62 7.69
C ILE A 91 -6.72 3.69 7.65
N GLU A 92 -6.80 4.50 8.71
CA GLU A 92 -7.61 5.72 8.71
C GLU A 92 -6.75 6.86 8.19
N ALA A 93 -7.25 7.60 7.21
CA ALA A 93 -6.51 8.69 6.60
C ALA A 93 -7.44 9.83 6.18
N THR A 94 -6.93 11.06 6.11
CA THR A 94 -7.69 12.24 5.70
C THR A 94 -7.24 12.69 4.31
N ILE A 95 -8.16 12.91 3.38
CA ILE A 95 -7.83 13.34 2.01
C ILE A 95 -7.24 14.75 2.01
N LEU A 96 -6.04 14.94 1.45
CA LEU A 96 -5.35 16.23 1.45
C LEU A 96 -5.79 17.16 0.30
N THR A 97 -6.23 16.61 -0.82
CA THR A 97 -6.46 17.35 -2.07
C THR A 97 -7.72 16.89 -2.81
N GLY A 98 -8.21 17.73 -3.73
CA GLY A 98 -9.36 17.41 -4.57
C GLY A 98 -10.72 17.76 -3.94
N LYS A 99 -11.80 17.23 -4.53
CA LYS A 99 -13.18 17.55 -4.16
C LYS A 99 -13.58 17.04 -2.77
N ALA A 100 -13.00 15.93 -2.35
CA ALA A 100 -13.24 15.30 -1.05
C ALA A 100 -12.21 15.70 0.02
N ARG A 101 -11.52 16.84 -0.16
CA ARG A 101 -10.50 17.31 0.78
C ARG A 101 -11.09 17.46 2.19
N GLY A 102 -10.36 16.96 3.19
CA GLY A 102 -10.75 17.01 4.60
C GLY A 102 -11.67 15.88 5.02
N GLU A 103 -12.13 15.02 4.09
CA GLU A 103 -12.88 13.83 4.45
C GLU A 103 -11.96 12.73 4.98
N ASP A 104 -12.41 12.07 6.03
CA ASP A 104 -11.77 10.88 6.59
C ASP A 104 -12.21 9.64 5.82
N VAL A 105 -11.24 8.78 5.53
CA VAL A 105 -11.42 7.56 4.76
C VAL A 105 -10.75 6.39 5.43
N PHE A 106 -11.33 5.21 5.25
CA PHE A 106 -10.83 3.95 5.77
C PHE A 106 -10.36 3.08 4.61
N ILE A 107 -9.07 2.74 4.63
CA ILE A 107 -8.42 1.93 3.60
C ILE A 107 -8.22 0.53 4.20
N PRO A 108 -9.13 -0.43 3.94
CA PRO A 108 -8.95 -1.81 4.37
C PRO A 108 -7.81 -2.49 3.59
N ARG A 109 -7.27 -3.55 4.19
CA ARG A 109 -6.39 -4.50 3.51
C ARG A 109 -7.15 -5.20 2.38
N ILE A 110 -6.66 -5.09 1.15
CA ILE A 110 -7.28 -5.71 -0.04
C ILE A 110 -6.49 -6.96 -0.43
N PRO A 111 -7.11 -8.14 -0.54
CA PRO A 111 -6.42 -9.34 -1.00
C PRO A 111 -6.04 -9.22 -2.49
N MET A 112 -4.87 -9.73 -2.85
CA MET A 112 -4.48 -9.86 -4.26
C MET A 112 -4.97 -11.20 -4.79
N THR A 113 -6.06 -11.19 -5.56
CA THR A 113 -6.36 -12.30 -6.44
C THR A 113 -5.47 -12.18 -7.67
N LEU A 114 -4.40 -12.97 -7.74
CA LEU A 114 -3.74 -13.25 -9.01
C LEU A 114 -4.72 -14.09 -9.85
N THR A 115 -5.59 -13.43 -10.60
CA THR A 115 -6.23 -14.11 -11.72
C THR A 115 -5.13 -14.29 -12.75
N CYS A 116 -4.52 -15.48 -12.80
CA CYS A 116 -3.74 -15.89 -13.97
C CYS A 116 -4.61 -15.63 -15.21
N PRO A 117 -4.16 -14.79 -16.18
CA PRO A 117 -4.76 -14.81 -17.50
C PRO A 117 -4.30 -16.11 -18.16
N LEU A 118 -5.02 -17.19 -17.91
CA LEU A 118 -5.04 -18.33 -18.81
C LEU A 118 -6.06 -18.03 -19.91
N ILE A 119 -5.71 -17.12 -20.84
CA ILE A 119 -5.98 -17.21 -22.28
C ILE A 119 -4.98 -16.33 -23.02
#